data_AF-A0AAV3XK40-F1
#
_entry.id   AF-A0AAV3XK40-F1
#
_cell.length_a   1.000
_cell.length_b   1.000
_cell.length_c   1.000
_cell.angle_alpha   90.00
_cell.angle_beta   90.00
_cell.angle_gamma   90.00
#
_symmetry.space_group_name_H-M   'P 1'
#
loop_
_entity.id
_entity.type
_entity.pdbx_description
1 polymer ?
#
loop_
_entity_poly.entity_id
_entity_poly.type
_entity_poly.pdbx_seq_one_letter_code
_entity_poly.pdbx_strand_id
1 'polypeptide(L)'
;MATNQLLLSVIGEQPYPLLFSTISGAHLYGFSTPDSDYDLRGVHILPVREVVGLNPGRETIEVSEIRDGWQIDLVTHDVKNFFTAVEKKWLCFRSA
;
A
#
# COMPACT_ATOMS: atom_id res chain seq x y z
N MET A 1 4.44 10.46 18.81
CA MET A 1 2.97 10.61 18.65
C MET A 1 2.58 11.29 17.35
N ALA A 2 3.31 12.32 16.88
CA ALA A 2 3.00 13.03 15.63
C ALA A 2 3.01 12.14 14.36
N THR A 3 4.01 11.27 14.18
CA THR A 3 4.14 10.40 13.00
C THR A 3 2.95 9.46 12.82
N ASN A 4 2.42 8.87 13.90
CA ASN A 4 1.27 7.97 13.80
C ASN A 4 0.03 8.72 13.29
N GLN A 5 -0.19 9.95 13.76
CA GLN A 5 -1.29 10.78 13.31
C GLN A 5 -1.16 11.16 11.82
N LEU A 6 0.07 11.47 11.39
CA LEU A 6 0.38 11.76 9.99
C LEU A 6 0.07 10.55 9.09
N LEU A 7 0.59 9.36 9.43
CA LEU A 7 0.33 8.14 8.66
C LEU A 7 -1.17 7.80 8.60
N LEU A 8 -1.88 7.97 9.71
CA LEU A 8 -3.34 7.77 9.75
C LEU A 8 -4.10 8.74 8.84
N SER A 9 -3.65 10.00 8.71
CA SER A 9 -4.27 10.97 7.79
C SER A 9 -4.11 10.54 6.33
N VAL A 10 -2.89 10.17 5.91
CA VAL A 10 -2.61 9.70 4.54
C VAL A 10 -3.42 8.43 4.21
N ILE A 11 -3.50 7.49 5.15
CA ILE A 11 -4.31 6.28 5.04
C ILE A 11 -5.81 6.63 4.91
N GLY A 12 -6.29 7.61 5.67
CA GLY A 12 -7.69 8.05 5.67
C GLY A 12 -8.12 8.79 4.40
N GLU A 13 -7.18 9.36 3.65
CA GLU A 13 -7.46 10.09 2.41
C GLU A 13 -7.52 9.19 1.17
N GLN A 14 -7.27 7.88 1.32
CA GLN A 14 -7.31 6.97 0.19
C GLN A 14 -8.72 6.85 -0.39
N PRO A 15 -8.86 6.79 -1.73
CA PRO A 15 -10.16 6.83 -2.40
C PRO A 15 -11.01 5.58 -2.18
N TYR A 16 -10.40 4.48 -1.74
CA TYR A 16 -11.07 3.22 -1.46
C TYR A 16 -10.79 2.77 -0.02
N PRO A 17 -11.72 2.03 0.60
CA PRO A 17 -11.49 1.43 1.91
C PRO A 17 -10.27 0.52 1.88
N LEU A 18 -9.36 0.72 2.83
CA LEU A 18 -8.19 -0.12 3.01
C LEU A 18 -8.56 -1.34 3.86
N LEU A 19 -8.25 -2.53 3.34
CA LEU A 19 -8.33 -3.78 4.08
C LEU A 19 -7.23 -3.83 5.15
N PHE A 20 -6.00 -3.47 4.75
CA PHE A 20 -4.88 -3.26 5.67
C PHE A 20 -3.83 -2.33 5.03
N SER A 21 -2.97 -1.76 5.87
CA SER A 21 -1.76 -1.05 5.48
C SER A 21 -0.64 -1.38 6.47
N THR A 22 0.59 -1.52 5.98
CA THR A 22 1.78 -1.82 6.77
C THR A 22 2.93 -0.92 6.37
N ILE A 23 3.83 -0.68 7.33
CA ILE A 23 5.13 -0.10 7.04
C ILE A 23 6.00 -1.16 6.38
N SER A 24 6.82 -0.74 5.42
CA SER A 24 7.81 -1.55 4.74
C SER A 24 9.16 -0.79 4.67
N GLY A 25 10.12 -1.30 3.90
CA GLY A 25 11.40 -0.61 3.71
C GLY A 25 12.29 -0.57 4.95
N ALA A 26 13.17 0.43 5.03
CA ALA A 26 14.19 0.55 6.07
C ALA A 26 13.58 0.70 7.48
N HIS A 27 12.40 1.33 7.60
CA HIS A 27 11.67 1.46 8.85
C HIS A 27 11.17 0.12 9.39
N LEU A 28 10.87 -0.86 8.52
CA LEU A 28 10.49 -2.21 8.95
C LEU A 28 11.69 -2.98 9.53
N TYR A 29 12.88 -2.76 8.99
CA TYR A 29 14.09 -3.50 9.39
C TYR A 29 14.92 -2.80 10.47
N GLY A 30 14.52 -1.61 10.93
CA GLY A 30 15.25 -0.84 11.93
C GLY A 30 16.56 -0.23 11.43
N PHE A 31 16.73 -0.13 10.11
CA PHE A 31 17.86 0.55 9.47
C PHE A 31 17.51 1.97 9.02
N SER A 32 16.36 2.50 9.45
CA SER A 32 15.95 3.85 9.06
C SER A 32 16.89 4.90 9.64
N THR A 33 17.35 5.78 8.76
CA THR A 33 18.00 7.04 9.09
C THR A 33 16.94 8.13 9.35
N PRO A 34 17.30 9.26 9.97
CA PRO A 34 16.37 10.37 10.20
C PRO A 34 15.71 10.91 8.91
N ASP A 35 16.40 10.78 7.77
CA ASP A 35 15.93 11.22 6.46
C ASP A 35 15.27 10.08 5.64
N SER A 36 14.98 8.93 6.27
CA SER A 36 14.39 7.79 5.56
C SER A 36 12.91 7.97 5.28
N ASP A 37 12.52 7.75 4.03
CA ASP A 37 11.15 7.77 3.54
C ASP A 37 10.26 6.74 4.27
N TYR A 38 8.99 7.08 4.50
CA TYR A 38 8.00 6.14 5.01
C TYR A 38 7.38 5.34 3.87
N ASP A 39 7.93 4.16 3.61
CA ASP A 39 7.34 3.20 2.69
C ASP A 39 6.10 2.51 3.32
N LEU A 40 4.92 2.84 2.82
CA LEU A 40 3.66 2.18 3.17
C LEU A 40 3.21 1.24 2.06
N ARG A 41 2.79 0.03 2.43
CA ARG A 41 2.20 -0.95 1.51
C ARG A 41 0.85 -1.39 2.05
N GLY A 42 -0.16 -1.44 1.20
CA GLY A 42 -1.49 -1.84 1.65
C GLY A 42 -2.32 -2.52 0.58
N VAL A 43 -3.51 -2.93 0.99
CA VAL A 43 -4.52 -3.52 0.11
C VAL A 43 -5.82 -2.76 0.26
N HIS A 44 -6.41 -2.34 -0.86
CA HIS A 44 -7.70 -1.66 -0.90
C HIS A 44 -8.79 -2.51 -1.53
N ILE A 45 -10.03 -2.22 -1.18
CA ILE A 45 -11.21 -2.93 -1.69
C ILE A 45 -11.85 -2.07 -2.78
N LEU A 46 -11.77 -2.52 -4.03
CA LEU A 46 -12.52 -1.90 -5.11
C LEU A 46 -14.02 -2.22 -4.98
N PRO A 47 -14.91 -1.24 -5.26
CA PRO A 47 -16.34 -1.50 -5.35
C PRO A 47 -16.64 -2.57 -6.41
N VAL A 48 -17.59 -3.46 -6.14
CA VAL A 48 -17.92 -4.59 -7.06
C VAL A 48 -18.16 -4.13 -8.49
N ARG A 49 -18.85 -2.99 -8.68
CA ARG A 49 -19.13 -2.41 -10.01
C ARG A 49 -17.86 -2.09 -10.81
N GLU A 50 -16.74 -1.77 -10.15
CA GLU A 50 -15.45 -1.47 -10.76
C GLU A 50 -14.60 -2.72 -10.96
N VAL A 51 -14.92 -3.81 -10.26
CA VAL A 51 -14.28 -5.13 -10.44
C VAL A 51 -14.91 -5.89 -11.60
N VAL A 52 -16.24 -5.85 -11.74
CA VAL A 52 -16.99 -6.59 -12.77
C VAL A 52 -17.38 -5.71 -13.97
N GLY A 53 -17.09 -4.41 -13.90
CA GLY A 53 -17.39 -3.47 -14.96
C GLY A 53 -16.50 -3.65 -16.19
N LEU A 54 -16.93 -3.07 -17.31
CA LEU A 54 -16.14 -3.09 -18.56
C LEU A 54 -14.81 -2.36 -18.42
N ASN A 55 -14.79 -1.28 -17.62
CA ASN A 55 -13.59 -0.55 -17.29
C ASN A 55 -13.21 -0.91 -15.85
N PRO A 56 -12.06 -1.57 -15.65
CA PRO A 56 -11.60 -1.90 -14.31
C PRO A 56 -11.31 -0.63 -13.51
N GLY A 57 -11.63 -0.67 -12.22
CA GLY A 57 -11.23 0.36 -11.27
C GLY A 57 -9.71 0.50 -11.15
N ARG A 58 -9.26 1.49 -10.37
CA ARG A 58 -7.83 1.70 -10.16
C ARG A 58 -7.25 0.60 -9.25
N GLU A 59 -6.75 -0.46 -9.88
CA GLU A 59 -6.22 -1.63 -9.16
C GLU A 59 -4.91 -1.36 -8.40
N THR A 60 -4.15 -0.32 -8.79
CA THR A 60 -2.95 0.12 -8.06
C THR A 60 -3.01 1.62 -7.82
N ILE A 61 -2.85 2.04 -6.57
CA ILE A 61 -2.75 3.44 -6.17
C ILE A 61 -1.35 3.65 -5.63
N GLU A 62 -0.68 4.66 -6.18
CA GLU A 62 0.64 5.12 -5.76
C GLU A 62 0.50 6.59 -5.38
N VAL A 63 0.97 6.92 -4.18
CA VAL A 63 1.03 8.27 -3.64
C VAL A 63 2.45 8.47 -3.14
N SER A 64 3.11 9.48 -3.68
CA SER A 64 4.44 9.93 -3.25
C SER A 64 4.33 11.41 -2.94
N GLU A 65 4.44 11.77 -1.66
CA GLU A 65 4.27 13.14 -1.21
C GLU A 65 5.14 13.47 0.01
N ILE A 66 5.40 14.76 0.20
CA ILE A 66 6.08 15.28 1.38
C ILE A 66 5.03 15.95 2.27
N ARG A 67 4.89 15.48 3.51
CA ARG A 67 4.01 16.08 4.53
C ARG A 67 4.74 16.29 5.83
N ASP A 68 4.61 17.49 6.39
CA ASP A 68 5.27 17.88 7.65
C ASP A 68 6.78 17.59 7.67
N GLY A 69 7.44 17.69 6.50
CA GLY A 69 8.87 17.42 6.33
C GLY A 69 9.23 15.94 6.14
N TRP A 70 8.26 15.03 6.14
CA TRP A 70 8.47 13.60 5.91
C TRP A 70 8.05 13.21 4.50
N GLN A 71 8.92 12.47 3.80
CA GLN A 71 8.56 11.83 2.54
C GLN A 71 7.78 10.54 2.82
N ILE A 72 6.62 10.41 2.18
CA ILE A 72 5.69 9.30 2.35
C ILE A 72 5.44 8.68 0.99
N ASP A 73 5.71 7.38 0.88
CA ASP A 73 5.52 6.59 -0.32
C ASP A 73 4.52 5.47 -0.02
N LEU A 74 3.26 5.68 -0.38
CA LEU A 74 2.19 4.72 -0.21
C LEU A 74 1.87 4.03 -1.53
N VAL A 75 1.91 2.70 -1.51
CA VAL A 75 1.43 1.86 -2.62
C VAL A 75 0.39 0.89 -2.12
N THR A 76 -0.78 0.91 -2.73
CA THR A 76 -1.87 -0.01 -2.41
C THR A 76 -2.35 -0.74 -3.65
N HIS A 77 -2.68 -2.01 -3.47
CA HIS A 77 -3.21 -2.86 -4.53
C HIS A 77 -4.61 -3.34 -4.19
N ASP A 78 -5.45 -3.52 -5.20
CA ASP A 78 -6.73 -4.17 -5.04
C ASP A 78 -6.56 -5.60 -4.48
N VAL A 79 -7.56 -6.06 -3.72
CA VAL A 79 -7.60 -7.40 -3.11
C VAL A 79 -7.31 -8.49 -4.13
N LYS A 80 -7.93 -8.44 -5.32
CA LYS A 80 -7.75 -9.46 -6.36
C LYS A 80 -6.32 -9.48 -6.88
N ASN A 81 -5.73 -8.32 -7.20
CA ASN A 81 -4.36 -8.20 -7.66
C ASN A 81 -3.36 -8.65 -6.59
N PHE A 82 -3.59 -8.28 -5.32
CA PHE A 82 -2.76 -8.74 -4.21
C PHE A 82 -2.75 -10.26 -4.12
N PHE A 83 -3.91 -10.92 -4.07
CA PHE A 83 -3.97 -12.38 -3.96
C PHE A 83 -3.43 -13.07 -5.22
N THR A 84 -3.64 -12.51 -6.41
CA THR A 84 -3.06 -13.02 -7.66
C THR A 84 -1.52 -12.96 -7.63
N ALA A 85 -0.95 -11.87 -7.11
CA ALA A 85 0.50 -11.73 -6.98
C ALA A 85 1.10 -12.68 -5.94
N VAL A 86 0.42 -12.85 -4.80
CA VAL A 86 0.80 -13.82 -3.76
C VAL A 86 0.81 -15.23 -4.35
N GLU A 87 -0.25 -15.65 -5.03
CA GLU A 87 -0.34 -16.97 -5.65
C GLU A 87 0.82 -17.26 -6.61
N LYS A 88 1.13 -16.32 -7.52
CA LYS A 88 2.22 -16.47 -8.50
C LYS A 88 3.59 -16.63 -7.83
N LYS A 89 3.85 -15.88 -6.76
CA LYS A 89 5.13 -15.93 -6.05
C LYS A 89 5.28 -17.22 -5.25
N TRP A 90 4.19 -17.69 -4.62
CA TRP A 90 4.17 -18.99 -3.94
C TRP A 90 4.33 -20.17 -4.90
N LEU A 91 3.78 -20.08 -6.13
CA LEU A 91 4.00 -21.11 -7.16
C LEU A 91 5.48 -21.25 -7.53
N CYS A 92 6.22 -20.13 -7.57
CA CYS A 92 7.65 -20.13 -7.87
C CYS A 92 8.51 -20.83 -6.80
N PHE A 93 8.06 -20.86 -5.54
CA PHE A 93 8.74 -21.56 -4.45
C PHE A 93 8.39 -23.06 -4.34
N ARG A 94 7.35 -23.55 -5.03
CA ARG A 94 7.00 -24.98 -5.03
C ARG A 94 7.65 -25.78 -6.18
N SER A 95 8.37 -25.10 -7.07
CA SER A 95 9.05 -25.71 -8.22
C SER A 95 10.58 -25.53 -8.18
N ALA A 96 11.14 -25.21 -7.02
CA ALA A 96 12.59 -25.17 -6.77
C ALA A 96 13.02 -26.32 -5.85
#